data_AF-A0A026VTL0-F1
#
_entry.id   AF-A0A026VTL0-F1
#
_cell.length_a   1.000
_cell.length_b   1.000
_cell.length_c   1.000
_cell.angle_alpha   90.00
_cell.angle_beta   90.00
_cell.angle_gamma   90.00
#
_symmetry.space_group_name_H-M   'P 1'
#
loop_
_entity.id
_entity.type
_entity.pdbx_description
1 polymer ?
#
loop_
_entity_poly.entity_id
_entity_poly.type
_entity_poly.pdbx_seq_one_letter_code
_entity_poly.pdbx_strand_id
1 'polypeptide(L)'
;SMTYDSPAIDFGRIFLTNLPDEYNVSSLEELFRSMLEAYLEKLKQEYPEVPSLLVEKDIIHNMILSYIYLNAQEIEAIENHKTILDMLNNVGSFD
;
A
#
# COMPACT_ATOMS: atom_id res chain seq x y z
N SER A 1 21.71 -13.74 -9.81
CA SER A 1 20.37 -13.31 -9.39
C SER A 1 20.26 -11.82 -9.62
N MET A 2 19.12 -11.31 -10.09
CA MET A 2 18.87 -9.88 -10.04
C MET A 2 18.59 -9.51 -8.58
N THR A 3 19.34 -8.54 -8.05
CA THR A 3 18.99 -7.85 -6.81
C THR A 3 17.73 -7.04 -7.10
N TYR A 4 16.68 -7.26 -6.31
CA TYR A 4 15.52 -6.39 -6.34
C TYR A 4 15.92 -5.06 -5.71
N ASP A 5 15.98 -4.01 -6.54
CA ASP A 5 16.08 -2.64 -6.08
C ASP A 5 14.66 -2.05 -6.04
N SER A 6 14.34 -1.34 -4.96
CA SER A 6 13.03 -0.69 -4.81
C SER A 6 12.75 0.20 -6.04
N PRO A 7 11.54 0.17 -6.62
CA PRO A 7 11.23 0.95 -7.82
C PRO A 7 11.48 2.44 -7.60
N ALA A 8 11.91 3.15 -8.65
CA ALA A 8 12.03 4.62 -8.61
C ALA A 8 10.68 5.33 -8.36
N ILE A 9 9.57 4.60 -8.52
CA ILE A 9 8.21 5.05 -8.27
C ILE A 9 7.79 4.52 -6.89
N ASP A 10 7.39 5.42 -6.01
CA ASP A 10 6.82 5.07 -4.71
C ASP A 10 5.40 4.52 -4.88
N PHE A 11 5.29 3.21 -5.11
CA PHE A 11 4.00 2.55 -5.21
C PHE A 11 3.21 2.61 -3.91
N GLY A 12 3.87 2.67 -2.75
CA GLY A 12 3.19 2.83 -1.48
C GLY A 12 2.41 4.15 -1.45
N ARG A 13 3.01 5.24 -1.90
CA ARG A 13 2.33 6.53 -2.04
C ARG A 13 1.13 6.45 -2.97
N ILE A 14 1.28 5.78 -4.11
CA ILE A 14 0.19 5.61 -5.09
C ILE A 14 -0.99 4.86 -4.46
N PHE A 15 -0.73 3.76 -3.76
CA PHE A 15 -1.78 3.00 -3.09
C PHE A 15 -2.48 3.85 -2.04
N LEU A 16 -1.72 4.55 -1.18
CA LEU A 16 -2.27 5.40 -0.13
C LEU A 16 -3.24 6.46 -0.68
N THR A 17 -2.85 7.17 -1.74
CA THR A 17 -3.68 8.25 -2.32
C THR A 17 -4.86 7.76 -3.15
N ASN A 18 -4.92 6.45 -3.44
CA ASN A 18 -6.01 5.82 -4.19
C ASN A 18 -6.85 4.88 -3.32
N LEU A 19 -6.64 4.88 -2.00
CA LEU A 19 -7.53 4.15 -1.09
C LEU A 19 -8.96 4.69 -1.22
N PRO A 20 -9.96 3.81 -1.18
CA PRO A 20 -11.35 4.24 -1.17
C PRO A 20 -11.65 5.01 0.12
N ASP A 21 -12.58 5.96 0.02
CA ASP A 21 -13.14 6.66 1.17
C ASP A 21 -14.08 5.74 1.96
N GLU A 22 -13.48 4.80 2.69
CA GLU A 22 -14.15 3.82 3.54
C GLU A 22 -13.72 4.05 5.00
N TYR A 23 -14.70 4.03 5.91
CA TYR A 23 -14.53 4.36 7.32
C TYR A 23 -14.49 3.12 8.22
N ASN A 24 -14.92 1.96 7.70
CA ASN A 24 -14.77 0.68 8.36
C ASN A 24 -13.38 0.09 8.09
N VAL A 25 -12.60 -0.18 9.14
CA VAL A 25 -11.23 -0.68 9.05
C VAL A 25 -11.17 -2.02 8.30
N SER A 26 -12.07 -2.96 8.59
CA SER A 26 -12.07 -4.28 7.95
C SER A 26 -12.43 -4.21 6.47
N SER A 27 -13.42 -3.39 6.11
CA SER A 27 -13.79 -3.18 4.70
C SER A 27 -12.69 -2.47 3.93
N LEU A 28 -12.05 -1.45 4.52
CA LEU A 28 -10.92 -0.77 3.90
C LEU A 28 -9.73 -1.72 3.69
N GLU A 29 -9.44 -2.58 4.67
CA GLU A 29 -8.40 -3.61 4.56
C GLU A 29 -8.69 -4.60 3.42
N GLU A 30 -9.93 -5.10 3.31
CA GLU A 30 -10.34 -6.00 2.24
C GLU A 30 -10.19 -5.36 0.85
N LEU A 31 -10.60 -4.09 0.72
CA LEU A 31 -10.45 -3.32 -0.52
C LEU A 31 -8.97 -3.10 -0.87
N PHE A 32 -8.16 -2.71 0.10
CA PHE A 32 -6.71 -2.57 -0.08
C PHE A 32 -6.06 -3.88 -0.54
N ARG A 33 -6.36 -5.01 0.14
CA ARG A 33 -5.82 -6.32 -0.22
C ARG A 33 -6.26 -6.74 -1.63
N SER A 34 -7.51 -6.48 -2.00
CA SER A 34 -8.02 -6.76 -3.35
C SER A 34 -7.28 -5.96 -4.42
N MET A 35 -7.02 -4.67 -4.18
CA MET A 35 -6.23 -3.83 -5.09
C MET A 35 -4.79 -4.32 -5.21
N LEU A 36 -4.18 -4.68 -4.08
CA LEU A 36 -2.80 -5.16 -4.02
C LEU A 36 -2.65 -6.50 -4.75
N GLU A 37 -3.56 -7.44 -4.51
CA GLU A 37 -3.60 -8.74 -5.20
C GLU A 37 -3.73 -8.56 -6.71
N ALA A 38 -4.68 -7.76 -7.18
CA ALA A 38 -4.84 -7.49 -8.61
C ALA A 38 -3.58 -6.89 -9.26
N TYR A 39 -2.90 -5.98 -8.55
CA TYR A 39 -1.62 -5.43 -9.01
C TYR A 39 -0.52 -6.49 -9.08
N LEU A 40 -0.36 -7.30 -8.03
CA LEU A 40 0.67 -8.34 -7.97
C LEU A 40 0.44 -9.45 -8.99
N GLU A 41 -0.82 -9.83 -9.24
CA GLU A 41 -1.18 -10.76 -10.32
C GLU A 41 -0.75 -10.23 -11.69
N LYS A 42 -1.08 -8.96 -11.96
CA LYS A 42 -0.71 -8.29 -13.20
C LYS A 42 0.81 -8.18 -13.36
N LEU A 43 1.51 -7.81 -12.30
CA LEU A 43 2.96 -7.73 -12.26
C LEU A 43 3.60 -9.08 -12.56
N LYS A 44 3.10 -10.16 -11.94
CA LYS A 44 3.61 -11.52 -12.17
C LYS A 44 3.41 -11.99 -13.61
N GLN A 45 2.35 -11.55 -14.27
CA GLN A 45 2.10 -11.87 -15.69
C GLN A 45 3.06 -11.11 -16.62
N GLU A 46 3.36 -9.85 -16.33
CA GLU A 46 4.21 -9.00 -17.18
C GLU A 46 5.71 -9.16 -16.91
N TYR A 47 6.08 -9.41 -15.64
CA TYR A 47 7.45 -9.48 -15.14
C TYR A 47 7.62 -10.69 -14.19
N PRO A 48 7.54 -11.93 -14.70
CA PRO A 48 7.57 -13.15 -13.88
C PRO A 48 8.86 -13.35 -13.08
N GLU A 49 9.95 -12.67 -13.46
CA GLU A 49 11.23 -12.66 -12.76
C GLU A 49 11.24 -11.80 -11.49
N VAL A 50 10.29 -10.88 -11.34
CA VAL A 50 10.19 -9.99 -10.17
C VAL A 50 9.55 -10.73 -9.01
N PRO A 51 10.21 -10.82 -7.83
CA PRO A 51 9.64 -11.52 -6.68
C PRO A 51 8.43 -10.77 -6.10
N SER A 52 7.21 -11.24 -6.40
CA SER A 52 5.96 -10.57 -5.98
C SER A 52 5.88 -10.33 -4.48
N LEU A 53 6.39 -11.26 -3.66
CA LEU A 53 6.43 -11.13 -2.20
C LEU A 53 7.31 -9.96 -1.74
N LEU A 54 8.43 -9.69 -2.42
CA LEU A 54 9.28 -8.55 -2.07
C LEU A 54 8.59 -7.24 -2.45
N VAL A 55 7.89 -7.21 -3.58
CA VAL A 55 7.12 -6.05 -4.02
C VAL A 55 5.95 -5.76 -3.09
N GLU A 56 5.22 -6.78 -2.65
CA GLU A 56 4.15 -6.66 -1.65
C GLU A 56 4.65 -5.97 -0.38
N LYS A 57 5.77 -6.47 0.16
CA LYS A 57 6.39 -5.91 1.36
C LYS A 57 6.88 -4.47 1.16
N ASP A 58 7.51 -4.19 0.02
CA ASP A 58 7.96 -2.84 -0.33
C ASP A 58 6.79 -1.85 -0.42
N ILE A 59 5.67 -2.24 -1.04
CA ILE A 59 4.45 -1.42 -1.11
C ILE A 59 3.90 -1.14 0.28
N ILE A 60 3.72 -2.16 1.13
CA ILE A 60 3.18 -1.97 2.48
C ILE A 60 4.10 -1.05 3.30
N HIS A 61 5.41 -1.26 3.23
CA HIS A 61 6.39 -0.43 3.94
C HIS A 61 6.33 1.03 3.46
N ASN A 62 6.32 1.25 2.15
CA ASN A 62 6.26 2.58 1.57
C ASN A 62 4.91 3.27 1.79
N MET A 63 3.80 2.52 1.93
CA MET A 63 2.51 3.08 2.36
C MET A 63 2.58 3.65 3.78
N ILE A 64 3.18 2.89 4.71
CA ILE A 64 3.36 3.34 6.10
C ILE A 64 4.23 4.60 6.14
N LEU A 65 5.36 4.60 5.43
CA LEU A 65 6.22 5.79 5.33
C LEU A 65 5.46 6.97 4.71
N SER A 66 4.76 6.74 3.61
CA SER A 66 3.95 7.76 2.93
C SER A 66 2.90 8.38 3.83
N TYR A 67 2.27 7.58 4.69
CA TYR A 67 1.30 8.05 5.67
C TYR A 67 1.97 8.94 6.74
N ILE A 68 3.12 8.53 7.27
CA ILE A 68 3.90 9.30 8.25
C ILE A 68 4.33 10.66 7.69
N TYR A 69 4.63 10.72 6.39
CA TYR A 69 5.06 11.94 5.70
C TYR A 69 3.93 12.77 5.10
N LEU A 70 2.65 12.47 5.40
CA LEU A 70 1.55 13.33 4.98
C LEU A 70 1.70 14.72 5.59
N ASN A 71 1.55 15.75 4.76
CA ASN A 71 1.50 17.12 5.23
C ASN A 71 0.09 17.48 5.76
N ALA A 72 -0.05 18.62 6.44
CA ALA A 72 -1.32 19.02 7.04
C ALA A 72 -2.48 19.13 6.03
N GLN A 73 -2.22 19.63 4.82
CA GLN A 73 -3.25 19.76 3.78
C GLN A 73 -3.71 18.38 3.27
N GLU A 74 -2.78 17.43 3.18
CA GLU A 74 -3.10 16.05 2.78
C GLU A 74 -3.90 15.32 3.85
N ILE A 75 -3.55 15.52 5.13
CA ILE A 75 -4.32 14.97 6.26
C ILE A 75 -5.74 15.56 6.26
N GLU A 76 -5.89 16.86 6.03
CA GLU A 76 -7.20 17.52 5.95
C GLU A 76 -8.05 17.00 4.77
N ALA A 77 -7.41 16.61 3.66
CA ALA A 77 -8.10 16.05 2.50
C ALA A 77 -8.49 14.57 2.67
N ILE A 78 -7.87 13.85 3.61
CA ILE A 78 -8.12 12.43 3.89
C ILE A 78 -9.03 12.34 5.13
N GLU A 79 -10.34 12.40 4.89
CA GLU A 79 -11.35 12.39 5.94
C GLU A 79 -11.30 11.12 6.80
N ASN A 80 -10.92 9.99 6.20
CA ASN A 80 -10.80 8.67 6.86
C ASN A 80 -9.37 8.34 7.37
N HIS A 81 -8.49 9.32 7.60
CA HIS A 81 -7.07 9.07 7.97
C HIS A 81 -6.87 8.17 9.20
N LYS A 82 -7.78 8.23 10.20
CA LYS A 82 -7.73 7.33 11.37
C LYS A 82 -7.97 5.88 10.98
N THR A 83 -8.97 5.64 10.14
CA THR A 83 -9.27 4.29 9.61
C THR A 83 -8.10 3.76 8.79
N ILE A 84 -7.46 4.62 7.98
CA ILE A 84 -6.25 4.26 7.25
C ILE A 84 -5.11 3.88 8.20
N LEU A 85 -4.86 4.65 9.26
CA LEU A 85 -3.83 4.32 10.25
C LEU A 85 -4.09 2.96 10.92
N ASP A 86 -5.34 2.70 11.33
CA ASP A 86 -5.71 1.44 11.96
C ASP A 86 -5.57 0.26 10.98
N MET A 87 -5.96 0.44 9.72
CA MET A 87 -5.71 -0.54 8.65
C MET A 87 -4.21 -0.79 8.46
N LEU A 88 -3.39 0.28 8.39
CA LEU A 88 -1.93 0.17 8.24
C LEU A 88 -1.29 -0.60 9.40
N ASN A 89 -1.78 -0.39 10.63
CA ASN A 89 -1.34 -1.17 11.79
C ASN A 89 -1.67 -2.67 11.63
N ASN A 90 -2.86 -3.01 11.10
CA ASN A 90 -3.21 -4.41 10.84
C ASN A 90 -2.31 -5.03 9.77
N VAL A 91 -2.20 -4.39 8.59
CA VAL A 91 -1.47 -4.98 7.45
C VAL A 91 0.05 -5.00 7.67
N GLY A 92 0.59 -4.03 8.41
CA GLY A 92 2.01 -3.96 8.76
C GLY A 92 2.41 -4.90 9.90
N SER A 93 1.45 -5.42 10.69
CA SER A 93 1.73 -6.33 11.80
C SER A 93 2.00 -7.79 11.39
N PHE A 94 1.87 -8.12 10.10
CA PHE A 94 2.11 -9.47 9.56
C PHE A 94 3.60 -9.77 9.31
N ASP A 95 4.46 -9.43 10.27
CA ASP A 95 5.80 -10.05 10.40
C ASP A 95 5.74 -11.35 11.21
#